data_AF-A0A9D6FVK0-F1
#
_entry.id   AF-A0A9D6FVK0-F1
#
_cell.length_a   1.000
_cell.length_b   1.000
_cell.length_c   1.000
_cell.angle_alpha   90.00
_cell.angle_beta   90.00
_cell.angle_gamma   90.00
#
_symmetry.space_group_name_H-M   'P 1'
#
loop_
_entity.id
_entity.type
_entity.pdbx_description
1 polymer ?
#
loop_
_entity_poly.entity_id
_entity_poly.type
_entity_poly.pdbx_seq_one_letter_code
_entity_poly.pdbx_strand_id
1 'polypeptide(L)'
;MRGRIVVSMVPPGYRTQSPDTSFEAEQILFEGYRRMTPAERIHRACELEEMGRRISLAALRKRYPGESDRDLALRLASFAICPADLRAAFGWEWKDAPDAAAPEGHCGSRP
;
A
#
# COMPACT_ATOMS: atom_id res chain seq x y z
N MET A 1 -0.83 -23.42 32.16
CA MET A 1 -1.93 -24.02 31.37
C MET A 1 -1.81 -23.52 29.94
N ARG A 2 -1.26 -24.31 29.01
CA ARG A 2 -1.23 -23.96 27.59
C ARG A 2 -2.60 -24.31 27.02
N GLY A 3 -3.42 -23.29 26.78
CA GLY A 3 -4.71 -23.45 26.14
C GLY A 3 -4.52 -24.16 24.80
N ARG A 4 -5.15 -25.31 24.65
CA ARG A 4 -5.22 -26.09 23.43
C ARG A 4 -5.79 -25.15 22.36
N ILE A 5 -4.98 -24.73 21.37
CA ILE A 5 -5.47 -24.00 20.21
C ILE A 5 -6.49 -24.93 19.56
N VAL A 6 -7.77 -24.56 19.67
CA VAL A 6 -8.83 -25.21 18.92
C VAL A 6 -8.51 -24.87 17.48
N VAL A 7 -7.97 -25.83 16.73
CA VAL A 7 -7.87 -25.73 15.28
C VAL A 7 -9.30 -25.49 14.82
N SER A 8 -9.61 -24.26 14.46
CA SER A 8 -10.95 -23.94 13.99
C SER A 8 -11.15 -24.72 12.68
N MET A 9 -12.31 -25.35 12.52
CA MET A 9 -12.65 -26.00 11.26
C MET A 9 -12.84 -24.90 10.22
N VAL A 10 -11.77 -24.60 9.49
CA VAL A 10 -11.81 -23.78 8.28
C VAL A 10 -12.92 -24.34 7.38
N PRO A 11 -13.95 -23.55 7.02
CA PRO A 11 -15.04 -24.05 6.19
C PRO A 11 -14.53 -24.58 4.84
N PRO A 12 -15.12 -25.67 4.30
CA PRO A 12 -14.73 -26.18 2.98
C PRO A 12 -14.80 -25.08 1.92
N GLY A 13 -13.73 -24.94 1.15
CA GLY A 13 -13.62 -23.94 0.09
C GLY A 13 -13.22 -22.52 0.55
N TYR A 14 -13.02 -22.29 1.85
CA TYR A 14 -12.52 -21.01 2.34
C TYR A 14 -11.08 -20.76 1.86
N ARG A 15 -10.81 -19.54 1.39
CA ARG A 15 -9.47 -19.06 1.03
C ARG A 15 -9.20 -17.76 1.77
N THR A 16 -8.08 -17.72 2.48
CA THR A 16 -7.61 -16.49 3.13
C THR A 16 -7.15 -15.48 2.07
N GLN A 17 -7.25 -14.20 2.40
CA GLN A 17 -6.81 -13.05 1.60
C GLN A 17 -5.29 -13.04 1.40
N SER A 18 -4.54 -13.63 2.33
CA SER A 18 -3.09 -13.77 2.27
C SER A 18 -2.66 -15.17 2.72
N PRO A 19 -1.63 -15.77 2.10
CA PRO A 19 -1.08 -17.05 2.55
C PRO A 19 -0.42 -16.98 3.94
N ASP A 20 -0.06 -15.78 4.42
CA ASP A 20 0.53 -15.55 5.75
C ASP A 20 -0.50 -15.05 6.78
N THR A 21 -1.78 -15.31 6.54
CA THR A 21 -2.86 -14.94 7.48
C THR A 21 -3.71 -16.17 7.74
N SER A 22 -3.84 -16.56 9.01
CA SER A 22 -4.67 -17.70 9.38
C SER A 22 -6.16 -17.36 9.28
N PHE A 23 -7.01 -18.39 9.12
CA PHE A 23 -8.47 -18.21 9.13
C PHE A 23 -8.95 -17.50 10.40
N GLU A 24 -8.42 -17.88 11.57
CA GLU A 24 -8.77 -17.27 12.85
C GLU A 24 -8.42 -15.78 12.90
N ALA A 25 -7.26 -15.40 12.36
CA ALA A 25 -6.85 -14.00 12.27
C ALA A 25 -7.82 -13.19 11.38
N GLU A 26 -8.28 -13.76 10.26
CA GLU A 26 -9.28 -13.11 9.41
C GLU A 26 -10.65 -13.01 10.06
N GLN A 27 -11.07 -14.00 10.85
CA GLN A 27 -12.32 -13.89 11.61
C GLN A 27 -12.28 -12.72 12.59
N ILE A 28 -11.16 -12.51 13.27
CA ILE A 28 -10.95 -11.34 14.15
C ILE A 28 -11.02 -10.05 13.34
N LEU A 29 -10.36 -9.99 12.18
CA LEU A 29 -10.36 -8.83 11.30
C LEU A 29 -11.79 -8.49 10.82
N PHE A 30 -12.54 -9.47 10.33
CA PHE A 30 -13.90 -9.29 9.85
C PHE A 30 -14.87 -8.88 10.95
N GLU A 31 -14.75 -9.47 12.13
CA GLU A 31 -15.54 -9.07 13.28
C GLU A 31 -15.23 -7.62 13.69
N GLY A 32 -13.97 -7.22 13.63
CA GLY A 32 -13.56 -5.83 13.79
C GLY A 32 -14.25 -4.90 12.78
N TYR A 33 -14.24 -5.25 11.50
CA TYR A 33 -14.89 -4.45 10.46
C TYR A 33 -16.41 -4.38 10.59
N ARG A 34 -17.08 -5.45 11.04
CA ARG A 34 -18.53 -5.45 11.27
C ARG A 34 -18.98 -4.50 12.38
N ARG A 35 -18.11 -4.27 13.36
CA ARG A 35 -18.38 -3.37 14.50
C ARG A 35 -18.12 -1.90 14.16
N MET A 36 -17.37 -1.62 13.10
CA MET A 36 -17.09 -0.26 12.66
C MET A 36 -18.26 0.32 11.88
N THR A 37 -18.57 1.59 12.15
CA THR A 37 -19.36 2.41 11.24
C THR A 37 -18.61 2.63 9.92
N PRO A 38 -19.32 2.98 8.83
CA PRO A 38 -18.66 3.34 7.56
C PRO A 38 -17.62 4.46 7.71
N ALA A 39 -17.89 5.47 8.55
CA ALA A 39 -16.98 6.58 8.78
C ALA A 39 -15.69 6.13 9.50
N GLU A 40 -15.81 5.30 10.55
CA GLU A 40 -14.65 4.75 11.25
C GLU A 40 -13.80 3.88 10.31
N ARG A 41 -14.45 3.08 9.46
CA ARG A 41 -13.74 2.24 8.49
C ARG A 41 -12.94 3.07 7.49
N ILE A 42 -13.50 4.16 6.98
CA ILE A 42 -12.78 5.10 6.10
C ILE A 42 -11.61 5.74 6.86
N HIS A 43 -11.83 6.17 8.11
CA HIS A 43 -10.78 6.76 8.92
C HIS A 43 -9.60 5.80 9.14
N ARG A 44 -9.88 4.52 9.44
CA ARG A 44 -8.83 3.48 9.54
C ARG A 44 -8.09 3.25 8.23
N ALA A 45 -8.79 3.34 7.09
CA ALA A 45 -8.14 3.24 5.79
C ALA A 45 -7.18 4.42 5.53
N CYS A 46 -7.55 5.63 5.93
CA CYS A 46 -6.66 6.80 5.86
C CYS A 46 -5.42 6.65 6.76
N GLU A 47 -5.59 6.18 8.00
CA GLU A 47 -4.46 5.92 8.91
C GLU A 47 -3.51 4.86 8.34
N LEU A 48 -4.06 3.80 7.74
CA LEU A 48 -3.28 2.74 7.10
C LEU A 48 -2.51 3.26 5.88
N GLU A 49 -3.13 4.11 5.05
CA GLU A 49 -2.46 4.78 3.93
C GLU A 49 -1.29 5.63 4.44
N GLU A 50 -1.50 6.44 5.47
CA GLU A 50 -0.46 7.31 6.00
C GLU A 50 0.74 6.49 6.51
N MET A 51 0.48 5.38 7.21
CA MET A 51 1.52 4.46 7.65
C MET A 51 2.27 3.85 6.45
N GLY A 52 1.55 3.39 5.42
CA GLY A 52 2.15 2.86 4.19
C GLY A 52 3.04 3.90 3.50
N ARG A 53 2.58 5.14 3.39
CA ARG A 53 3.35 6.27 2.84
C ARG A 53 4.64 6.51 3.62
N ARG A 54 4.59 6.46 4.95
CA ARG A 54 5.78 6.63 5.81
C ARG A 54 6.80 5.51 5.63
N ILE A 55 6.35 4.25 5.53
CA ILE A 55 7.23 3.10 5.27
C ILE A 55 7.91 3.24 3.91
N SER A 56 7.13 3.58 2.88
CA SER A 56 7.66 3.77 1.52
C SER A 56 8.69 4.90 1.45
N LEU A 57 8.42 6.04 2.09
CA LEU A 57 9.39 7.14 2.18
C LEU A 57 10.66 6.73 2.91
N ALA A 58 10.57 5.95 3.99
CA ALA A 58 11.75 5.45 4.70
C ALA A 58 12.60 4.53 3.80
N ALA A 59 11.96 3.67 3.01
CA ALA A 59 12.65 2.83 2.03
C ALA A 59 13.32 3.66 0.92
N LEU A 60 12.64 4.69 0.40
CA LEU A 60 13.20 5.59 -0.60
C LEU A 60 14.40 6.38 -0.06
N ARG A 61 14.33 6.90 1.17
CA ARG A 61 15.48 7.56 1.84
C ARG A 61 16.70 6.65 1.92
N LYS A 62 16.49 5.37 2.19
CA LYS A 62 17.58 4.38 2.23
C LYS A 62 18.17 4.12 0.84
N ARG A 63 17.33 4.10 -0.20
CA ARG A 63 17.75 3.81 -1.58
C ARG A 63 18.41 5.01 -2.27
N TYR A 64 17.98 6.22 -1.98
CA TYR A 64 18.45 7.47 -2.57
C TYR A 64 19.03 8.39 -1.48
N PRO A 65 20.18 8.03 -0.88
CA PRO A 65 20.80 8.85 0.15
C PRO A 65 21.24 10.19 -0.46
N GLY A 66 20.71 11.30 0.04
CA GLY A 66 21.02 12.65 -0.41
C GLY A 66 19.95 13.32 -1.28
N GLU A 67 18.88 12.61 -1.65
CA GLU A 67 17.71 13.27 -2.22
C GLU A 67 16.96 14.10 -1.18
N SER A 68 16.37 15.21 -1.65
CA SER A 68 15.54 16.07 -0.80
C SER A 68 14.23 15.36 -0.44
N ASP A 69 13.63 15.70 0.71
CA ASP A 69 12.31 15.16 1.09
C ASP A 69 11.22 15.46 0.04
N ARG A 70 11.33 16.58 -0.67
CA ARG A 70 10.44 16.94 -1.79
C ARG A 70 10.58 15.94 -2.94
N ASP A 71 11.80 15.65 -3.36
CA ASP A 71 12.05 14.77 -4.50
C ASP A 71 11.67 13.32 -4.17
N LEU A 72 11.91 12.89 -2.93
CA LEU A 72 11.45 11.58 -2.44
C LEU A 72 9.92 11.48 -2.42
N ALA A 73 9.21 12.55 -2.05
CA ALA A 73 7.75 12.59 -2.09
C ALA A 73 7.22 12.52 -3.54
N LEU A 74 7.83 13.23 -4.48
CA LEU A 74 7.46 13.20 -5.90
C LEU A 74 7.78 11.84 -6.54
N ARG A 75 8.89 11.22 -6.13
CA ARG A 75 9.24 9.84 -6.51
C ARG A 75 8.26 8.80 -5.96
N LEU A 76 7.69 9.03 -4.78
CA LEU A 76 6.59 8.18 -4.28
C LEU A 76 5.30 8.42 -5.09
N ALA A 77 4.99 9.68 -5.40
CA ALA A 77 3.81 10.05 -6.18
C ALA A 77 3.86 9.51 -7.61
N SER A 78 5.05 9.32 -8.19
CA SER A 78 5.22 8.78 -9.55
C SER A 78 4.78 7.32 -9.71
N PHE A 79 4.45 6.61 -8.62
CA PHE A 79 3.77 5.32 -8.72
C PHE A 79 2.30 5.43 -9.13
N ALA A 80 1.66 6.58 -8.89
CA ALA A 80 0.23 6.81 -9.14
C ALA A 80 -0.05 7.95 -10.14
N ILE A 81 0.87 8.89 -10.30
CA ILE A 81 0.71 10.08 -11.16
C ILE A 81 1.60 9.94 -12.40
N CYS A 82 1.07 10.36 -13.56
CA CYS A 82 1.82 10.38 -14.82
C CYS A 82 3.11 11.19 -14.68
N PRO A 83 4.22 10.74 -15.28
CA PRO A 83 5.42 11.57 -15.41
C PRO A 83 5.14 12.92 -16.10
N ALA A 84 4.25 12.95 -17.10
CA ALA A 84 3.88 14.20 -17.78
C ALA A 84 3.21 15.21 -16.82
N ASP A 85 2.31 14.75 -15.96
CA ASP A 85 1.63 15.59 -14.97
C ASP A 85 2.59 16.03 -13.86
N LEU A 86 3.50 15.17 -13.43
CA LEU A 86 4.54 15.53 -12.46
C LEU A 86 5.49 16.61 -13.01
N ARG A 87 5.85 16.52 -14.29
CA ARG A 87 6.62 17.59 -14.96
C ARG A 87 5.83 18.88 -15.06
N ALA A 88 4.59 18.81 -15.54
CA ALA A 88 3.75 19.99 -15.76
C ALA A 88 3.46 20.73 -14.44
N ALA A 89 3.16 19.99 -13.36
CA ALA A 89 2.79 20.57 -12.08
C ALA A 89 4.00 20.93 -11.20
N PHE A 90 5.07 20.13 -11.23
CA PHE A 90 6.17 20.24 -10.26
C PHE A 90 7.56 20.42 -10.89
N GLY A 91 7.68 20.43 -12.22
CA GLY A 91 8.95 20.50 -12.93
C GLY A 91 9.89 19.33 -12.63
N TRP A 92 9.34 18.19 -12.20
CA TRP A 92 10.10 17.07 -11.68
C TRP A 92 10.21 15.94 -12.71
N GLU A 93 11.42 15.45 -12.92
CA GLU A 93 11.78 14.40 -13.88
C GLU A 93 12.24 13.13 -13.14
N TRP A 94 11.68 11.98 -13.50
CA TRP A 94 12.11 10.69 -12.94
C TRP A 94 13.37 10.18 -13.67
N LYS A 95 14.54 10.57 -13.16
CA LYS A 95 15.84 10.28 -13.81
C LYS A 95 16.23 8.80 -13.81
N ASP A 96 15.91 8.06 -12.75
CA ASP A 96 16.29 6.64 -12.59
C ASP A 96 15.08 5.70 -12.77
N ALA A 97 14.13 6.06 -13.63
CA ALA A 97 13.03 5.16 -13.94
C ALA A 97 13.61 3.89 -14.58
N PRO A 98 13.27 2.67 -14.11
CA PRO A 98 13.68 1.48 -14.83
C PRO A 98 13.09 1.52 -16.24
N ASP A 99 13.85 1.10 -17.26
CA ASP A 99 13.48 1.21 -18.69
C ASP A 99 12.08 0.64 -19.04
N ALA A 100 11.50 -0.19 -18.16
CA ALA A 100 10.15 -0.73 -18.27
C ALA A 100 9.03 0.19 -17.75
N ALA A 101 9.33 1.39 -17.24
CA ALA A 101 8.37 2.30 -16.60
C ALA A 101 7.78 3.38 -17.52
N ALA A 102 8.12 3.37 -18.81
CA ALA A 102 7.49 4.28 -19.77
C ALA A 102 7.08 3.55 -21.04
N PRO A 103 5.78 3.36 -21.29
CA PRO A 103 5.23 3.56 -22.60
C PRO A 103 4.70 4.98 -22.69
N GLU A 104 5.18 5.70 -23.70
CA GLU A 104 4.45 6.84 -24.22
C GLU A 104 3.01 6.40 -24.52
N GLY A 105 2.04 7.11 -23.94
CA GLY A 105 0.66 7.05 -24.41
C GLY A 105 -0.31 6.11 -23.68
N HIS A 106 -0.27 5.99 -22.35
CA HIS A 106 -1.51 5.89 -21.54
C HIS A 106 -1.18 5.97 -20.04
N CYS A 107 -1.56 7.06 -19.38
CA CYS A 107 -1.55 7.12 -17.90
C CYS A 107 -2.90 6.61 -17.33
N GLY A 108 -3.34 5.46 -17.83
CA GLY A 108 -4.58 4.80 -17.39
C GLY A 108 -4.25 3.39 -16.93
N SER A 109 -4.41 3.15 -15.63
CA SER A 109 -4.38 1.84 -14.96
C SER A 109 -3.12 1.00 -15.16
N ARG A 110 -2.18 1.09 -14.20
CA ARG A 110 -1.38 -0.09 -13.82
C ARG A 110 -2.34 -1.14 -13.22
N PRO A 111 -2.23 -2.43 -13.58
CA PRO A 111 -3.09 -3.49 -13.03
C PRO A 111 -2.92 -3.68 -11.52
#